data_AF-A0A971YSR2-F1
#
_entry.id   AF-A0A971YSR2-F1
#
_cell.length_a   1.000
_cell.length_b   1.000
_cell.length_c   1.000
_cell.angle_alpha   90.00
_cell.angle_beta   90.00
_cell.angle_gamma   90.00
#
_symmetry.space_group_name_H-M   'P 1'
#
loop_
_entity.id
_entity.type
_entity.pdbx_description
1 polymer ?
#
loop_
_entity_poly.entity_id
_entity_poly.type
_entity_poly.pdbx_seq_one_letter_code
_entity_poly.pdbx_strand_id
1 'polypeptide(L)' 'MNSYERYMAVVQGGSSDILPRVPILMAFAADYIGSNYGEFAADYRVLVEANLRCVKDFDFDQVSAISDPYRETQGFGG' A
#
# COMPACT_ATOMS: atom_id res chain seq x y z
N MET A 1 10.86 9.93 -15.41
CA MET A 1 11.36 9.02 -14.35
C MET A 1 10.37 7.88 -14.20
N ASN A 2 10.82 6.67 -13.87
CA ASN A 2 9.91 5.60 -13.43
C ASN A 2 9.50 5.83 -11.96
N SER A 3 8.54 5.05 -11.44
CA SER A 3 8.04 5.21 -10.07
C SER A 3 9.13 5.10 -9.00
N TYR A 4 10.07 4.16 -9.16
CA TYR A 4 11.18 3.99 -8.23
C TYR A 4 12.13 5.20 -8.25
N GLU A 5 12.55 5.64 -9.44
CA GLU A 5 13.40 6.81 -9.63
C GLU A 5 12.77 8.07 -9.02
N ARG A 6 11.48 8.27 -9.26
CA ARG A 6 10.71 9.41 -8.73
C ARG A 6 10.64 9.39 -7.21
N TYR A 7 10.28 8.24 -6.64
CA TYR A 7 10.18 8.07 -5.19
C TYR A 7 11.54 8.32 -4.52
N MET A 8 12.60 7.70 -5.03
CA MET A 8 13.94 7.83 -4.45
C MET A 8 14.53 9.22 -4.60
N ALA A 9 14.26 9.94 -5.69
CA ALA A 9 14.70 11.32 -5.87
C ALA A 9 14.17 12.23 -4.76
N VAL A 10 12.89 12.09 -4.39
CA VAL A 10 12.28 12.87 -3.30
C VAL A 10 12.82 12.44 -1.92
N VAL A 11 12.96 11.13 -1.67
CA VAL A 11 13.55 10.61 -0.42
C VAL A 11 14.96 11.17 -0.18
N GLN A 12 15.73 11.39 -1.25
CA GLN A 12 17.08 11.93 -1.20
C GLN A 12 17.14 13.48 -1.14
N GLY A 13 15.98 14.16 -1.05
CA GLY A 13 15.91 15.62 -1.06
C GLY A 13 16.20 16.26 -2.43
N GLY A 14 16.17 15.47 -3.50
CA GLY A 14 16.35 15.92 -4.87
C GLY A 14 15.05 16.42 -5.52
N SER A 15 15.12 16.61 -6.84
CA SER A 15 13.96 16.98 -7.66
C SER A 15 13.42 15.77 -8.43
N SER A 16 12.09 15.69 -8.57
CA SER A 16 11.40 14.70 -9.40
C SER A 16 10.63 15.36 -10.54
N ASP A 17 10.23 14.57 -11.54
CA ASP A 17 9.40 15.02 -12.66
C ASP A 17 7.98 15.43 -12.23
N ILE A 18 7.41 14.70 -11.27
CA ILE A 18 6.20 15.05 -10.50
C ILE A 18 6.37 14.54 -9.05
N LEU A 19 5.56 15.02 -8.10
CA LEU A 19 5.55 14.46 -6.75
C LEU A 19 5.10 12.98 -6.78
N PRO A 20 5.81 12.06 -6.10
CA PRO A 20 5.42 10.65 -6.04
C PRO A 20 4.08 10.49 -5.31
N ARG A 21 3.19 9.70 -5.90
CA ARG A 21 1.88 9.37 -5.36
C ARG A 21 2.04 8.16 -4.43
N VAL A 22 1.90 8.38 -3.12
CA VAL A 22 2.10 7.33 -2.09
C VAL A 22 0.89 7.20 -1.15
N PRO A 23 -0.31 6.84 -1.67
CA PRO A 23 -1.51 6.76 -0.87
C PRO A 23 -1.48 5.56 0.10
N ILE A 24 -2.13 5.71 1.25
CA ILE A 24 -2.43 4.62 2.19
C ILE A 24 -3.89 4.21 1.98
N LEU A 25 -4.14 3.15 1.20
CA LEU A 25 -5.48 2.81 0.71
C LEU A 25 -6.31 1.98 1.71
N MET A 26 -5.71 0.97 2.35
CA MET A 26 -6.32 0.22 3.46
C MET A 26 -7.75 -0.26 3.13
N ALA A 27 -8.77 0.23 3.85
CA ALA A 27 -10.17 -0.14 3.65
C ALA A 27 -10.65 0.09 2.21
N PHE A 28 -10.21 1.17 1.55
CA PHE A 28 -10.56 1.42 0.15
C PHE A 28 -10.08 0.28 -0.76
N ALA A 29 -8.85 -0.21 -0.56
CA ALA A 29 -8.30 -1.29 -1.38
C ALA A 29 -9.04 -2.61 -1.14
N ALA A 30 -9.47 -2.88 0.09
CA ALA A 30 -10.28 -4.04 0.43
C ALA A 30 -11.65 -3.98 -0.27
N ASP A 31 -12.34 -2.84 -0.17
CA ASP A 31 -13.64 -2.63 -0.82
C ASP A 31 -13.51 -2.68 -2.36
N TYR A 32 -12.40 -2.18 -2.91
CA TYR A 32 -12.14 -2.14 -4.35
C TYR A 32 -12.13 -3.54 -5.00
N ILE A 33 -11.67 -4.55 -4.27
CA ILE A 33 -11.68 -5.95 -4.74
C ILE A 33 -12.94 -6.72 -4.30
N GLY A 34 -13.90 -6.05 -3.67
CA GLY A 34 -15.12 -6.67 -3.13
C GLY A 34 -14.93 -7.48 -1.86
N SER A 35 -13.83 -7.27 -1.12
CA SER A 35 -13.57 -7.87 0.20
C SER A 35 -14.03 -6.90 1.30
N ASN A 36 -13.47 -7.03 2.51
CA ASN A 36 -13.68 -6.14 3.64
C ASN A 36 -12.38 -5.95 4.42
N TYR A 37 -12.36 -4.94 5.29
CA TYR A 37 -11.16 -4.57 6.04
C TYR A 37 -10.65 -5.69 6.98
N GLY A 38 -11.54 -6.50 7.56
CA GLY A 38 -11.15 -7.60 8.45
C GLY A 38 -10.36 -8.67 7.71
N GLU A 39 -10.79 -9.05 6.52
CA GLU A 39 -10.06 -9.99 5.65
C GLU A 39 -8.73 -9.39 5.16
N PHE A 40 -8.72 -8.10 4.79
CA PHE A 40 -7.50 -7.39 4.41
C PHE A 40 -6.45 -7.40 5.53
N ALA A 41 -6.87 -7.21 6.78
CA ALA A 41 -6.00 -7.26 7.95
C ALA A 41 -5.51 -8.69 8.26
N ALA A 42 -6.40 -9.68 8.17
CA ALA A 42 -6.16 -11.05 8.63
C ALA A 42 -5.50 -11.98 7.61
N ASP A 43 -5.79 -11.85 6.30
CA ASP A 43 -5.22 -12.69 5.24
C ASP A 43 -4.28 -11.89 4.34
N TYR A 44 -3.00 -12.24 4.37
CA TYR A 44 -1.99 -11.58 3.54
C TYR A 44 -2.29 -11.71 2.03
N ARG A 45 -3.03 -12.73 1.59
CA ARG A 45 -3.41 -12.88 0.18
C ARG A 45 -4.39 -11.80 -0.24
N VAL A 46 -5.36 -11.47 0.62
CA VAL A 46 -6.32 -10.38 0.40
C VAL A 46 -5.58 -9.04 0.39
N LEU A 47 -4.67 -8.82 1.35
CA LEU A 47 -3.82 -7.63 1.39
C LEU A 47 -3.04 -7.43 0.08
N VAL A 48 -2.37 -8.49 -0.39
CA VAL A 48 -1.55 -8.44 -1.60
C VAL A 48 -2.41 -8.19 -2.84
N GLU A 49 -3.50 -8.93 -3.02
CA GLU A 49 -4.40 -8.75 -4.17
C GLU A 49 -5.00 -7.34 -4.20
N ALA A 50 -5.49 -6.84 -3.07
CA ALA A 50 -6.08 -5.52 -2.94
C ALA A 50 -5.10 -4.41 -3.39
N ASN A 51 -3.86 -4.47 -2.92
CA ASN A 51 -2.83 -3.49 -3.28
C ASN A 51 -2.38 -3.64 -4.74
N LEU A 52 -2.22 -4.87 -5.25
CA LEU A 52 -1.82 -5.11 -6.65
C LEU A 52 -2.90 -4.69 -7.66
N ARG A 53 -4.17 -4.85 -7.33
CA ARG A 53 -5.29 -4.33 -8.14
C ARG A 53 -5.29 -2.81 -8.17
N CYS A 54 -5.17 -2.19 -7.01
CA CYS A 54 -5.14 -0.73 -6.94
C CYS A 54 -3.94 -0.14 -7.68
N VAL A 55 -2.72 -0.68 -7.55
CA VAL A 55 -1.56 -0.12 -8.26
C VAL A 55 -1.69 -0.29 -9.77
N LYS A 56 -2.29 -1.39 -10.23
CA LYS A 56 -2.54 -1.63 -11.65
C LYS A 56 -3.52 -0.61 -12.24
N ASP A 57 -4.58 -0.28 -11.51
CA ASP A 57 -5.67 0.53 -12.04
C ASP A 57 -5.52 2.04 -11.74
N PHE A 58 -4.80 2.41 -10.68
CA PHE A 58 -4.58 3.81 -10.26
C PHE A 58 -3.15 4.31 -10.45
N ASP A 59 -2.20 3.44 -10.80
CA ASP A 59 -0.82 3.79 -11.16
C ASP A 59 -0.12 4.69 -10.12
N PHE A 60 0.01 4.25 -8.86
CA PHE A 60 0.75 5.01 -7.83
C PHE A 60 2.16 4.45 -7.61
N ASP A 61 3.02 5.27 -7.01
CA ASP A 61 4.47 5.10 -7.08
C ASP A 61 5.06 4.16 -6.00
N GLN A 62 4.24 3.69 -5.06
CA GLN A 62 4.67 2.79 -3.99
C GLN A 62 3.59 1.79 -3.61
N VAL A 63 3.91 0.49 -3.73
CA VAL A 63 3.12 -0.59 -3.13
C VAL A 63 3.69 -0.92 -1.75
N SER A 64 2.83 -1.07 -0.76
CA SER A 64 3.24 -1.34 0.62
C SER A 64 2.46 -2.51 1.22
N ALA A 65 3.08 -3.22 2.16
CA ALA A 65 2.49 -4.31 2.93
C ALA A 65 1.79 -3.82 4.22
N ILE A 66 1.48 -2.53 4.31
CA ILE A 66 0.83 -1.93 5.48
C ILE A 66 -0.54 -2.60 5.71
N SER A 67 -0.71 -3.10 6.93
CA SER A 67 -1.97 -3.61 7.49
C SER A 67 -2.39 -2.74 8.68
N ASP A 68 -3.14 -3.30 9.61
CA ASP A 68 -3.45 -2.71 10.91
C ASP A 68 -2.27 -2.85 11.91
N PRO A 69 -2.23 -2.01 12.97
CA PRO A 69 -1.20 -2.09 14.02
C PRO A 69 -1.38 -3.29 14.98
N TYR A 70 -2.54 -3.96 15.00
CA TYR A 70 -2.81 -5.09 15.87
C TYR A 70 -1.95 -6.32 15.51
N ARG A 71 -1.38 -6.38 14.30
CA ARG A 71 -0.39 -7.40 13.94
C ARG A 71 0.81 -7.43 14.89
N GLU A 72 1.29 -6.27 15.34
CA GLU A 72 2.40 -6.22 16.30
C GLU A 72 1.93 -6.73 17.67
N THR A 73 0.75 -6.30 18.13
CA THR A 73 0.13 -6.77 19.38
C THR A 73 -0.08 -8.28 19.39
N GLN A 74 -0.59 -8.84 18.29
CA GLN A 74 -0.78 -10.28 18.12
C GLN A 74 0.55 -11.04 18.19
N GLY A 75 1.63 -10.48 17.65
CA GLY A 75 2.98 -11.03 17.76
C GLY A 75 3.48 -11.19 19.21
N PHE A 76 2.98 -10.35 20.13
CA PHE A 76 3.25 -10.44 21.57
C PHE A 76 2.23 -11.30 22.34
N GLY A 77 1.24 -11.89 21.68
CA GLY A 77 0.21 -12.76 22.29
C GLY A 77 -1.00 -12.02 22.86
N GLY A 78 -1.24 -10.78 22.44
CA GLY A 78 -2.49 -10.06 22.70
C GLY A 78 -3.63 -10.41 21.74
#